data_AF-A0A813T8H3-F1
#
_entry.id   AF-A0A813T8H3-F1
#
_cell.length_a   1.000
_cell.length_b   1.000
_cell.length_c   1.000
_cell.angle_alpha   90.00
_cell.angle_beta   90.00
_cell.angle_gamma   90.00
#
_symmetry.space_group_name_H-M   'P 1'
#
loop_
_entity.id
_entity.type
_entity.pdbx_description
1 polymer ?
#
loop_
_entity_poly.entity_id
_entity_poly.type
_entity_poly.pdbx_seq_one_letter_code
_entity_poly.pdbx_strand_id
1 'polypeptide(L)'
;MFEYIFIFIIIIGSILYINRPQREKQFKSSKTGKKVFGKSSSVTFEAPRPIPYPDWSVETTHNQWNKYHTEKLERLSSERASRLCKILSKAEDAALETMELLSKYLIDRYPSLFEYQQNKEQIQIKTTGEIYPIKSSNPLKYAS
;
A
#
# COMPACT_ATOMS: atom_id res chain seq x y z
N MET A 1 42.84 28.41 16.31
CA MET A 1 42.15 29.27 15.32
C MET A 1 40.98 28.58 14.62
N PHE A 2 41.07 27.30 14.25
CA PHE A 2 40.00 26.59 13.51
C PHE A 2 38.69 26.36 14.30
N GLU A 3 38.76 26.17 15.62
CA GLU A 3 37.57 25.98 16.48
C GLU A 3 36.59 27.16 16.44
N TYR A 4 37.12 28.39 16.42
CA TYR A 4 36.29 29.60 16.35
C TYR A 4 35.61 29.76 14.98
N ILE A 5 36.19 29.23 13.91
CA ILE A 5 35.64 29.28 12.56
C ILE A 5 34.39 28.39 12.46
N PHE A 6 34.44 27.19 13.07
CA PHE A 6 33.29 26.28 13.09
C PHE A 6 32.09 26.86 13.86
N ILE A 7 32.35 27.49 15.01
CA ILE A 7 31.31 28.15 15.80
C ILE A 7 30.67 29.31 15.02
N PHE A 8 31.48 30.09 14.29
CA PHE A 8 30.98 31.20 13.47
C PHE A 8 30.10 30.71 12.31
N ILE A 9 30.45 29.59 11.66
CA ILE A 9 29.64 28.99 10.59
C ILE A 9 28.27 28.51 11.11
N ILE A 10 28.23 27.91 12.30
CA ILE A 10 26.98 27.44 12.92
C ILE A 10 26.07 28.63 13.28
N ILE A 11 26.64 29.72 13.81
CA ILE A 11 25.89 30.94 14.15
C ILE A 11 25.33 31.61 12.89
N ILE A 12 26.15 31.79 11.85
CA ILE A 12 25.71 32.38 10.56
C ILE A 12 24.63 31.50 9.91
N GLY A 13 24.82 30.18 9.89
CA GLY A 13 23.84 29.24 9.35
C GLY A 13 22.49 29.30 10.08
N SER A 14 22.51 29.49 11.40
CA SER A 14 21.30 29.63 12.22
C SER A 14 20.55 30.94 11.92
N ILE A 15 21.28 32.05 11.75
CA ILE A 15 20.71 33.35 11.38
C ILE A 15 20.07 33.28 9.98
N LEU A 16 20.74 32.63 9.02
CA LEU A 16 20.20 32.43 7.66
C LEU A 16 18.98 31.50 7.63
N TYR A 17 18.93 30.50 8.51
CA TYR A 17 17.78 29.60 8.60
C TYR A 17 16.53 30.32 9.11
N ILE A 18 16.66 31.20 10.10
CA ILE A 18 15.54 31.96 10.68
C ILE A 18 14.97 32.96 9.66
N ASN A 19 15.84 33.61 8.88
CA ASN A 19 15.42 34.62 7.89
C ASN A 19 14.96 34.01 6.55
N ARG A 20 14.70 32.70 6.47
CA ARG A 20 14.28 32.06 5.22
C ARG A 20 12.86 32.52 4.87
N PRO A 21 12.65 33.30 3.79
CA PRO A 21 11.34 33.80 3.43
C PRO A 21 10.42 32.61 3.11
N GLN A 22 9.30 32.54 3.81
CA GLN A 22 8.22 31.60 3.50
C GLN A 22 7.75 31.91 2.08
N ARG A 23 7.98 30.99 1.12
CA ARG A 23 7.35 31.06 -0.19
C ARG A 23 5.85 30.89 0.03
N GLU A 24 5.13 32.00 0.11
CA GLU A 24 3.69 32.00 -0.02
C GLU A 24 3.34 31.33 -1.35
N LYS A 25 2.72 30.15 -1.27
CA LYS A 25 2.13 29.51 -2.43
C LYS A 25 1.01 30.42 -2.88
N GLN A 26 1.26 31.22 -3.93
CA GLN A 26 0.21 31.99 -4.56
C GLN A 26 -0.83 31.02 -5.13
N PHE A 27 -1.91 30.84 -4.38
CA PHE A 27 -3.07 30.09 -4.83
C PHE A 27 -3.77 30.96 -5.88
N LYS A 28 -3.45 30.74 -7.15
CA LYS A 28 -4.16 31.38 -8.26
C LYS A 28 -5.59 30.84 -8.24
N SER A 29 -6.51 31.56 -7.62
CA SER A 29 -7.94 31.31 -7.81
C SER A 29 -8.25 31.55 -9.29
N SER A 30 -8.60 30.48 -10.01
CA SER A 30 -9.14 30.62 -11.34
C SER A 30 -10.48 31.34 -11.22
N LYS A 31 -10.59 32.52 -11.83
CA LYS A 31 -11.88 33.20 -12.01
C LYS A 31 -12.73 32.31 -12.90
N THR A 32 -13.51 31.43 -12.28
CA THR A 32 -14.52 30.62 -12.95
C THR A 32 -15.59 31.58 -13.47
N GLY A 33 -15.94 31.39 -14.75
CA GLY A 33 -16.88 32.24 -15.48
C GLY A 33 -18.22 32.44 -14.77
N LYS A 34 -18.92 33.52 -15.15
CA LYS A 34 -20.26 33.86 -14.66
C LYS A 34 -21.14 32.60 -14.64
N LYS A 35 -21.51 32.15 -13.44
CA LYS A 35 -22.52 31.11 -13.25
C LYS A 35 -23.84 31.65 -13.80
N VAL A 36 -24.24 31.16 -14.97
CA VAL A 36 -25.61 31.36 -15.47
C VAL A 36 -26.51 30.47 -14.63
N PHE A 37 -27.47 31.06 -13.93
CA PHE A 37 -28.47 30.29 -13.19
C PHE A 37 -29.31 29.50 -14.19
N GLY A 38 -29.22 28.17 -14.15
CA GLY A 38 -29.96 27.31 -15.06
C GLY A 38 -31.47 27.46 -14.86
N LYS A 39 -32.23 27.42 -15.96
CA LYS A 39 -33.70 27.27 -15.89
C LYS A 39 -34.00 25.97 -15.14
N SER A 40 -34.80 26.05 -14.09
CA SER A 40 -35.33 24.88 -13.38
C SER A 40 -36.19 24.08 -14.37
N SER A 41 -35.67 22.96 -14.85
CA SER A 41 -36.49 21.95 -15.50
C SER A 41 -37.11 21.09 -14.39
N SER A 42 -38.40 20.80 -14.53
CA SER A 42 -39.17 19.92 -13.63
C SER A 42 -38.79 18.43 -13.80
N VAL A 43 -37.52 18.15 -14.12
CA VAL A 43 -37.02 16.79 -14.22
C VAL A 43 -36.93 16.25 -12.80
N THR A 44 -37.67 15.17 -12.54
CA THR A 44 -37.58 14.40 -11.31
C THR A 44 -36.11 14.08 -11.05
N PHE A 45 -35.59 14.50 -9.90
CA PHE A 45 -34.21 14.22 -9.50
C PHE A 45 -34.06 12.71 -9.27
N GLU A 46 -33.65 12.00 -10.30
CA GLU A 46 -33.18 10.62 -10.16
C GLU A 46 -31.67 10.67 -9.89
N ALA A 47 -31.24 10.02 -8.80
CA ALA A 47 -29.82 9.85 -8.56
C ALA A 47 -29.21 9.11 -9.76
N PRO A 48 -28.13 9.63 -10.38
CA PRO A 48 -27.50 8.93 -11.49
C PRO A 48 -27.11 7.54 -11.01
N ARG A 49 -27.46 6.51 -11.78
CA ARG A 49 -26.96 5.16 -11.51
C ARG A 49 -25.43 5.23 -11.50
N PRO A 50 -24.76 4.82 -10.40
CA PRO A 50 -23.31 4.88 -10.36
C PRO A 50 -22.75 4.05 -11.51
N ILE A 51 -21.67 4.53 -12.13
CA ILE A 51 -20.95 3.76 -13.13
C ILE A 51 -20.53 2.45 -12.44
N PRO A 52 -20.76 1.28 -13.07
CA PRO A 52 -20.29 0.02 -12.52
C PRO A 52 -18.77 0.12 -12.25
N TYR A 53 -18.31 -0.54 -11.19
CA TYR A 53 -16.89 -0.51 -10.86
C TYR A 53 -16.04 -0.87 -12.09
N PRO A 54 -14.92 -0.18 -12.33
CA PRO A 54 -14.04 -0.52 -13.44
C PRO A 54 -13.60 -1.98 -13.30
N ASP A 55 -13.35 -2.64 -14.43
CA ASP A 55 -12.75 -3.96 -14.42
C ASP A 55 -11.41 -3.87 -13.68
N TRP A 56 -11.37 -4.45 -12.49
CA TRP A 56 -10.22 -4.44 -11.59
C TRP A 56 -9.38 -5.72 -11.72
N SER A 57 -9.51 -6.45 -12.84
CA SER A 57 -8.67 -7.60 -13.15
C SER A 57 -7.18 -7.22 -13.17
N VAL A 58 -6.30 -8.20 -12.94
CA VAL A 58 -4.82 -7.98 -12.97
C VAL A 58 -4.35 -7.45 -14.33
N GLU A 59 -5.07 -7.79 -15.39
CA GLU A 59 -4.76 -7.40 -16.76
C GLU A 59 -5.09 -5.93 -17.02
N THR A 60 -6.22 -5.44 -16.51
CA THR A 60 -6.65 -4.04 -16.65
C THR A 60 -6.06 -3.12 -15.59
N THR A 61 -5.91 -3.63 -14.36
CA THR A 61 -5.31 -2.92 -13.23
C THR A 61 -3.88 -3.39 -13.09
N HIS A 62 -2.92 -2.58 -13.53
CA HIS A 62 -1.48 -2.83 -13.38
C HIS A 62 -1.13 -3.04 -11.90
N ASN A 63 -1.24 -4.28 -11.42
CA ASN A 63 -0.81 -4.63 -10.08
C ASN A 63 0.73 -4.70 -10.12
N GLN A 64 1.39 -4.02 -9.19
CA GLN A 64 2.85 -4.07 -9.07
C GLN A 64 3.27 -5.23 -8.16
N TRP A 65 2.55 -6.36 -8.23
CA TRP A 65 2.68 -7.44 -7.26
C TRP A 65 4.12 -7.99 -7.25
N ASN A 66 4.69 -8.26 -8.43
CA ASN A 66 6.08 -8.74 -8.56
C ASN A 66 7.08 -7.80 -7.87
N LYS A 67 6.94 -6.49 -8.05
CA LYS A 67 7.82 -5.50 -7.42
C LYS A 67 7.78 -5.62 -5.90
N TYR A 68 6.58 -5.59 -5.32
CA TYR A 68 6.42 -5.66 -3.87
C TYR A 68 6.82 -7.01 -3.28
N HIS A 69 6.64 -8.10 -4.04
CA HIS A 69 7.09 -9.42 -3.66
C HIS A 69 8.62 -9.49 -3.58
N THR A 70 9.33 -9.02 -4.60
CA THR A 70 10.81 -8.95 -4.59
C THR A 70 11.32 -8.10 -3.44
N GLU A 71 10.77 -6.89 -3.25
CA GLU A 71 11.17 -6.03 -2.13
C GLU A 71 10.87 -6.67 -0.75
N LYS A 72 9.81 -7.49 -0.64
CA LYS A 72 9.53 -8.25 0.59
C LYS A 72 10.61 -9.30 0.85
N LEU A 73 11.02 -10.05 -0.17
CA LEU A 73 12.10 -11.04 -0.06
C LEU A 73 13.44 -10.39 0.33
N GLU A 74 13.79 -9.26 -0.29
CA GLU A 74 14.98 -8.47 0.07
C GLU A 74 14.95 -8.00 1.53
N ARG A 75 13.79 -7.57 2.03
CA ARG A 75 13.64 -7.19 3.44
C ARG A 75 13.81 -8.38 4.37
N LEU A 76 13.32 -9.56 3.97
CA LEU A 76 13.43 -10.80 4.74
C LEU A 76 14.87 -11.36 4.75
N SER A 77 15.67 -11.12 3.71
CA SER A 77 17.08 -11.52 3.69
C SER A 77 18.01 -10.54 4.43
N SER A 78 17.55 -9.32 4.68
CA SER A 78 18.31 -8.30 5.42
C SER A 78 18.22 -8.46 6.94
N GLU A 79 19.09 -7.76 7.68
CA GLU A 79 19.04 -7.65 9.14
C GLU A 79 17.70 -7.13 9.68
N ARG A 80 16.91 -6.47 8.83
CA ARG A 80 15.59 -5.94 9.16
C ARG A 80 14.58 -7.03 9.50
N ALA A 81 14.81 -8.27 9.04
CA ALA A 81 14.01 -9.43 9.40
C ALA A 81 13.93 -9.65 10.92
N SER A 82 14.99 -9.29 11.66
CA SER A 82 15.02 -9.36 13.13
C SER A 82 13.98 -8.48 13.82
N ARG A 83 13.43 -7.47 13.13
CA ARG A 83 12.40 -6.56 13.64
C ARG A 83 10.97 -7.08 13.48
N LEU A 84 10.77 -8.25 12.86
CA LEU A 84 9.44 -8.83 12.68
C LEU A 84 8.84 -9.24 14.01
N CYS A 85 7.68 -8.67 14.33
CA CYS A 85 6.89 -9.07 15.49
C CYS A 85 6.24 -10.43 15.24
N LYS A 86 6.19 -11.26 16.29
CA LYS A 86 5.41 -12.50 16.29
C LYS A 86 3.96 -12.20 16.66
N ILE A 87 3.08 -13.13 16.31
CA ILE A 87 1.68 -13.12 16.76
C ILE A 87 1.67 -13.43 18.26
N LEU A 88 0.82 -12.73 19.01
CA LEU A 88 0.57 -13.03 20.42
C LEU A 88 -0.28 -14.32 20.49
N SER A 89 0.01 -15.23 21.43
CA SER A 89 -0.72 -16.50 21.56
C SER A 89 -2.24 -16.34 21.64
N LYS A 90 -2.73 -15.33 22.36
CA LYS A 90 -4.17 -15.02 22.46
C LYS A 90 -4.82 -14.61 21.13
N ALA A 91 -4.03 -14.18 20.15
CA ALA A 91 -4.48 -13.71 18.84
C ALA A 91 -4.19 -14.69 17.71
N GLU A 92 -3.66 -15.89 18.01
CA GLU A 92 -3.33 -16.91 17.00
C GLU A 92 -4.57 -17.36 16.23
N ASP A 93 -5.66 -17.66 16.92
CA ASP A 93 -6.92 -18.10 16.30
C ASP A 93 -7.45 -17.06 15.29
N ALA A 94 -7.50 -15.79 15.69
CA ALA A 94 -7.94 -14.70 14.83
C ALA A 94 -7.01 -14.48 13.63
N ALA A 95 -5.70 -14.67 13.81
CA ALA A 95 -4.73 -14.57 12.73
C ALA A 95 -4.91 -15.70 11.70
N LEU A 96 -5.16 -16.93 12.16
CA LEU A 96 -5.41 -18.08 11.28
C LEU A 96 -6.71 -17.90 10.49
N GLU A 97 -7.80 -17.47 11.14
CA GLU A 97 -9.06 -17.14 10.45
C GLU A 97 -8.84 -16.05 9.38
N THR A 98 -8.08 -15.00 9.73
CA THR A 98 -7.75 -13.93 8.79
C THR A 98 -6.97 -14.46 7.59
N MET A 99 -6.00 -15.35 7.80
CA MET A 99 -5.21 -15.95 6.73
C MET A 99 -6.09 -16.82 5.81
N GLU A 100 -7.00 -17.60 6.36
CA GLU A 100 -7.95 -18.41 5.58
C GLU A 100 -8.88 -17.54 4.72
N LEU A 101 -9.49 -16.52 5.33
CA LEU A 101 -10.35 -15.56 4.63
C LEU A 101 -9.59 -14.80 3.53
N LEU A 102 -8.37 -14.35 3.83
CA LEU A 102 -7.52 -13.66 2.88
C LEU A 102 -7.13 -14.57 1.72
N SER A 103 -6.73 -15.82 1.98
CA SER A 103 -6.44 -16.79 0.93
C SER A 103 -7.65 -16.99 0.02
N LYS A 104 -8.83 -17.22 0.58
CA LYS A 104 -10.07 -17.38 -0.19
C LYS A 104 -10.36 -16.15 -1.07
N TYR A 105 -10.21 -14.95 -0.51
CA TYR A 105 -10.37 -13.71 -1.24
C TYR A 105 -9.37 -13.57 -2.40
N LEU A 106 -8.09 -13.86 -2.16
CA LEU A 106 -7.04 -13.74 -3.17
C LEU A 106 -7.25 -14.66 -4.36
N ILE A 107 -7.71 -15.89 -4.12
CA ILE A 107 -7.96 -16.89 -5.16
C ILE A 107 -9.18 -16.50 -6.02
N ASP A 108 -10.27 -16.07 -5.38
CA ASP A 108 -11.47 -15.61 -6.08
C ASP A 108 -11.19 -14.34 -6.90
N ARG A 109 -10.40 -13.42 -6.34
CA ARG A 109 -10.06 -12.14 -6.98
C ARG A 109 -8.99 -12.24 -8.06
N TYR A 110 -7.99 -13.09 -7.85
CA TYR A 110 -6.80 -13.18 -8.69
C TYR A 110 -6.47 -14.65 -9.03
N PRO A 111 -7.37 -15.38 -9.72
CA PRO A 111 -7.19 -16.79 -10.05
C PRO A 111 -6.01 -17.06 -11.00
N SER A 112 -5.53 -16.04 -11.71
CA SER A 112 -4.33 -16.12 -12.55
C SER A 112 -3.03 -16.07 -11.75
N LEU A 113 -3.06 -15.55 -10.52
CA LEU A 113 -1.87 -15.37 -9.67
C LEU A 113 -1.81 -16.38 -8.53
N PHE A 114 -2.96 -16.76 -7.95
CA PHE A 114 -3.03 -17.69 -6.83
C PHE A 114 -3.85 -18.94 -7.17
N GLU A 115 -3.47 -20.06 -6.57
CA GLU A 115 -4.17 -21.33 -6.67
C GLU A 115 -4.34 -21.97 -5.30
N TYR A 116 -5.52 -22.54 -5.02
CA TYR A 116 -5.76 -23.29 -3.81
C TYR A 116 -5.61 -24.79 -4.04
N GLN A 117 -4.74 -25.44 -3.27
CA GLN A 117 -4.66 -26.89 -3.23
C GLN A 117 -5.51 -27.42 -2.07
N GLN A 118 -6.78 -27.67 -2.34
CA GLN A 118 -7.77 -28.13 -1.35
C GLN A 118 -7.29 -29.35 -0.54
N ASN A 119 -6.64 -30.31 -1.19
CA ASN A 119 -6.19 -31.56 -0.56
C ASN A 119 -5.13 -31.35 0.55
N LYS A 120 -4.43 -30.21 0.55
CA LYS A 120 -3.30 -29.96 1.44
C LYS A 120 -3.42 -28.67 2.24
N GLU A 121 -4.54 -27.96 2.11
CA GLU A 121 -4.76 -26.63 2.69
C GLU A 121 -3.59 -25.66 2.42
N GLN A 122 -3.15 -25.63 1.16
CA GLN A 122 -1.99 -24.87 0.70
C GLN A 122 -2.38 -23.86 -0.38
N ILE A 123 -1.77 -22.68 -0.34
CA ILE A 123 -1.86 -21.68 -1.39
C ILE A 123 -0.58 -21.67 -2.22
N GLN A 124 -0.72 -21.76 -3.53
CA GLN A 124 0.37 -21.67 -4.48
C GLN A 124 0.32 -20.32 -5.19
N ILE A 125 1.50 -19.70 -5.34
CA ILE A 125 1.68 -18.51 -6.16
C ILE A 125 2.12 -18.96 -7.55
N LYS A 126 1.28 -18.79 -8.57
CA LYS A 126 1.56 -19.30 -9.93
C LYS A 126 2.79 -18.65 -10.57
N THR A 127 3.00 -17.36 -10.30
CA THR A 127 4.09 -16.59 -10.92
C THR A 127 5.47 -16.98 -10.38
N THR A 128 5.60 -17.24 -9.09
CA THR A 128 6.89 -17.58 -8.46
C THR A 128 7.06 -19.08 -8.19
N GLY A 129 5.98 -19.85 -8.17
CA GLY A 129 5.98 -21.28 -7.84
C GLY A 129 6.03 -21.57 -6.34
N GLU A 130 5.99 -20.55 -5.49
CA GLU A 130 6.03 -20.71 -4.03
C GLU A 130 4.75 -21.37 -3.50
N ILE A 131 4.90 -22.24 -2.50
CA ILE A 131 3.79 -22.99 -1.88
C ILE A 131 3.78 -22.74 -0.38
N TYR A 132 2.67 -22.22 0.11
CA TYR A 132 2.46 -21.86 1.51
C TYR A 132 1.37 -22.72 2.15
N PRO A 133 1.67 -23.49 3.21
CA PRO A 133 0.64 -24.13 4.03
C PRO A 133 -0.07 -23.10 4.90
N ILE A 134 -1.41 -23.08 4.87
CA ILE A 134 -2.23 -22.13 5.63
C ILE A 134 -2.05 -22.36 7.14
N LYS A 135 -2.04 -23.62 7.57
CA LYS A 135 -1.88 -24.02 8.99
C LYS A 135 -0.42 -24.41 9.31
N SER A 136 0.53 -23.56 8.95
CA SER A 136 1.96 -23.80 9.23
C SER A 136 2.38 -23.27 10.61
N SER A 137 3.10 -24.07 11.39
CA SER A 137 3.73 -23.64 12.65
C SER A 137 5.02 -22.82 12.42
N ASN A 138 5.60 -22.86 11.22
CA ASN A 138 6.77 -22.06 10.84
C ASN A 138 6.60 -21.52 9.41
N PRO A 139 5.94 -20.36 9.23
CA PRO A 139 5.65 -19.81 7.91
C PRO A 139 6.90 -19.34 7.15
N LEU A 140 7.97 -18.95 7.85
CA LEU A 140 9.21 -18.46 7.24
C LEU A 140 10.00 -19.55 6.51
N LYS A 141 9.76 -20.83 6.82
CA LYS A 141 10.39 -21.95 6.13
C LYS A 141 10.05 -22.02 4.63
N TYR A 142 8.91 -21.44 4.24
CA TYR A 142 8.33 -21.58 2.90
C TYR A 142 8.53 -20.33 2.03
N ALA A 143 9.12 -19.27 2.59
CA ALA A 143 9.52 -18.08 1.86
C ALA A 143 10.97 -18.26 1.40
N SER A 144 11.15 -18.89 0.24
CA SER A 144 12.46 -19.16 -0.39
C SER A 144 12.48 -18.70 -1.83
#